data_AF-A0A212PFD5-F1
#
_entry.id   AF-A0A212PFD5-F1
#
_cell.length_a   1.000
_cell.length_b   1.000
_cell.length_c   1.000
_cell.angle_alpha   90.00
_cell.angle_beta   90.00
_cell.angle_gamma   90.00
#
_symmetry.space_group_name_H-M   'P 1'
#
loop_
_entity.id
_entity.type
_entity.pdbx_description
1 polymer ?
#
loop_
_entity_poly.entity_id
_entity_poly.type
_entity_poly.pdbx_seq_one_letter_code
_entity_poly.pdbx_strand_id
1 'polypeptide(L)'
;MFKSFFGKNFKHYLEKGDKYREAERYADARHAYLDALEKLDGCEDRAAAEAQIRVRLSETGDLLGRLNLQEAEFALKQGDLHRAGESLSLVLELAEDKELRDKAAVLMMRVERVPARQERPEKNHVHHAGCAGCAPAPGQAESQGGENEGLAADDRFLFLIQTLPDPLPGRYASMGEKFARAYLAAHEGNTELGMQLYREQLAEQENDILLYEMAILDYRNGHLDQAERFLLRALDLNAQNELCHLGIVQLLIEKGRAAEAVPRLRHMIDHGLFSEQAIIMLGDVYQLLGDEAKAMETLSTALAVKGIAKAAAERLIPLLEGQNRREEAAYLAKNFLKGCC
;
A
#
# COMPACT_ATOMS: atom_id res chain seq x y z
N MET A 1 -0.22 42.33 -23.57
CA MET A 1 0.12 40.90 -23.64
C MET A 1 0.70 40.51 -22.27
N PHE A 2 -0.16 40.09 -21.33
CA PHE A 2 0.23 39.76 -19.96
C PHE A 2 0.89 38.37 -19.96
N LYS A 3 2.21 38.30 -19.74
CA LYS A 3 2.88 37.03 -19.42
C LYS A 3 2.58 36.69 -17.96
N SER A 4 2.04 35.49 -17.74
CA SER A 4 1.78 34.92 -16.43
C SER A 4 3.04 34.95 -15.56
N PHE A 5 2.98 35.64 -14.41
CA PHE A 5 4.07 35.77 -13.44
C PHE A 5 4.00 34.71 -12.31
N PHE A 6 3.15 33.69 -12.44
CA PHE A 6 2.88 32.69 -11.39
C PHE A 6 3.53 31.32 -11.62
N GLY A 7 4.58 31.26 -12.45
CA GLY A 7 5.39 30.04 -12.58
C GLY A 7 6.33 29.89 -11.37
N LYS A 8 6.33 28.72 -10.74
CA LYS A 8 7.35 28.35 -9.73
C LYS A 8 8.74 28.36 -10.40
N ASN A 9 9.68 29.13 -9.86
CA ASN A 9 11.06 29.26 -10.36
C ASN A 9 12.01 28.25 -9.69
N PHE A 10 13.27 28.16 -10.12
CA PHE A 10 14.23 27.19 -9.55
C PHE A 10 14.37 27.27 -8.02
N LYS A 11 14.28 28.47 -7.42
CA LYS A 11 14.40 28.66 -5.96
C LYS A 11 13.31 27.89 -5.21
N HIS A 12 12.09 27.89 -5.73
CA HIS A 12 10.99 27.12 -5.15
C HIS A 12 11.31 25.62 -5.10
N TYR A 13 11.84 25.06 -6.20
CA TYR A 13 12.18 23.65 -6.30
C TYR A 13 13.43 23.28 -5.48
N LEU A 14 14.40 24.21 -5.39
CA LEU A 14 15.57 24.08 -4.53
C LEU A 14 15.16 23.99 -3.04
N GLU A 15 14.33 24.94 -2.56
CA GLU A 15 13.80 24.90 -1.18
C GLU A 15 12.94 23.67 -0.91
N LYS A 16 12.17 23.22 -1.92
CA LYS A 16 11.36 21.99 -1.82
C LYS A 16 12.26 20.76 -1.68
N GLY A 17 13.35 20.69 -2.45
CA GLY A 17 14.35 19.64 -2.35
C GLY A 17 15.02 19.62 -0.99
N ASP A 18 15.42 20.78 -0.47
CA ASP A 18 16.02 20.90 0.86
C ASP A 18 15.09 20.38 1.97
N LYS A 19 13.78 20.70 1.91
CA LYS A 19 12.78 20.16 2.86
C LYS A 19 12.62 18.65 2.78
N TYR A 20 12.62 18.07 1.57
CA TYR A 20 12.56 16.62 1.42
C TYR A 20 13.83 15.96 1.96
N ARG A 21 14.99 16.58 1.74
CA ARG A 21 16.26 16.08 2.24
C ARG A 21 16.34 16.10 3.77
N GLU A 22 15.85 17.16 4.41
CA GLU A 22 15.72 17.26 5.88
C GLU A 22 14.77 16.20 6.44
N ALA A 23 13.74 15.83 5.68
CA ALA A 23 12.81 14.75 6.03
C ALA A 23 13.29 13.35 5.62
N GLU A 24 14.56 13.21 5.21
CA GLU A 24 15.19 11.96 4.75
C GLU A 24 14.51 11.31 3.53
N ARG A 25 13.70 12.07 2.79
CA ARG A 25 13.04 11.66 1.55
C ARG A 25 13.94 11.94 0.34
N TYR A 26 15.07 11.25 0.26
CA TYR A 26 16.14 11.62 -0.67
C TYR A 26 15.79 11.46 -2.16
N ALA A 27 14.93 10.50 -2.53
CA ALA A 27 14.46 10.37 -3.92
C ALA A 27 13.61 11.59 -4.35
N ASP A 28 12.66 11.99 -3.50
CA ASP A 28 11.85 13.19 -3.72
C ASP A 28 12.70 14.47 -3.74
N ALA A 29 13.71 14.54 -2.87
CA ALA A 29 14.66 15.64 -2.85
C ALA A 29 15.43 15.74 -4.17
N ARG A 30 15.96 14.62 -4.66
CA ARG A 30 16.68 14.55 -5.94
C ARG A 30 15.79 14.97 -7.12
N HIS A 31 14.55 14.49 -7.19
CA HIS A 31 13.60 14.93 -8.22
C HIS A 31 13.35 16.43 -8.15
N ALA A 32 13.14 16.99 -6.96
CA ALA A 32 12.96 18.43 -6.80
C ALA A 32 14.20 19.25 -7.20
N TYR A 33 15.42 18.74 -6.98
CA TYR A 33 16.64 19.40 -7.48
C TYR A 33 16.80 19.30 -8.99
N LEU A 34 16.38 18.20 -9.63
CA LEU A 34 16.33 18.09 -11.09
C LEU A 34 15.31 19.08 -11.67
N ASP A 35 14.12 19.18 -11.08
CA ASP A 35 13.14 20.22 -11.44
C ASP A 35 13.75 21.62 -11.29
N ALA A 36 14.57 21.86 -10.27
CA ALA A 36 15.26 23.14 -10.09
C ALA A 36 16.21 23.44 -11.25
N LEU A 37 16.97 22.45 -11.75
CA LEU A 37 17.84 22.62 -12.93
C LEU A 37 17.03 22.98 -14.18
N GLU A 38 15.87 22.34 -14.38
CA GLU A 38 14.98 22.62 -15.52
C GLU A 38 14.37 24.02 -15.47
N LYS A 39 14.27 24.64 -14.28
CA LYS A 39 13.64 25.95 -14.07
C LYS A 39 14.65 27.09 -13.85
N LEU A 40 15.88 26.92 -14.34
CA LEU A 40 16.95 27.94 -14.28
C LEU A 40 16.74 29.14 -15.25
N ASP A 41 15.66 29.14 -16.03
CA ASP A 41 15.39 30.19 -17.00
C ASP A 41 15.20 31.57 -16.34
N GLY A 42 15.83 32.60 -16.92
CA GLY A 42 15.71 33.99 -16.46
C GLY A 42 16.50 34.34 -15.19
N CYS A 43 17.40 33.46 -14.73
CA CYS A 43 18.31 33.75 -13.61
C CYS A 43 19.50 34.62 -14.06
N GLU A 44 19.74 35.73 -13.36
CA GLU A 44 20.88 36.64 -13.62
C GLU A 44 22.23 35.95 -13.41
N ASP A 45 22.33 35.00 -12.49
CA ASP A 45 23.53 34.20 -12.20
C ASP A 45 23.25 32.70 -12.33
N ARG A 46 22.91 32.30 -13.56
CA ARG A 46 22.58 30.91 -13.89
C ARG A 46 23.70 29.94 -13.53
N ALA A 47 24.96 30.33 -13.73
CA ALA A 47 26.12 29.47 -13.48
C ALA A 47 26.29 29.16 -11.99
N ALA A 48 26.17 30.17 -11.12
CA ALA A 48 26.23 29.95 -9.68
C ALA A 48 25.04 29.13 -9.17
N ALA A 49 23.82 29.41 -9.67
CA ALA A 49 22.62 28.65 -9.31
C ALA A 49 22.72 27.18 -9.74
N GLU A 50 23.21 26.91 -10.96
CA GLU A 50 23.44 25.56 -11.45
C GLU A 50 24.48 24.82 -10.59
N ALA A 51 25.60 25.48 -10.27
CA ALA A 51 26.64 24.90 -9.42
C ALA A 51 26.08 24.52 -8.03
N GLN A 52 25.27 25.40 -7.43
CA GLN A 52 24.61 25.13 -6.15
C GLN A 52 23.68 23.91 -6.22
N ILE A 53 22.85 23.80 -7.26
CA ILE A 53 21.93 22.67 -7.41
C ILE A 53 22.70 21.37 -7.65
N ARG A 54 23.79 21.41 -8.43
CA ARG A 54 24.64 20.23 -8.68
C ARG A 54 25.30 19.72 -7.40
N VAL A 55 25.76 20.62 -6.52
CA VAL A 55 26.25 20.22 -5.18
C VAL A 55 25.16 19.50 -4.39
N ARG A 56 23.92 20.02 -4.40
CA ARG A 56 22.79 19.35 -3.70
C ARG A 56 22.44 17.99 -4.29
N LEU A 57 22.50 17.85 -5.62
CA LEU A 57 22.30 16.58 -6.31
C LEU A 57 23.37 15.56 -5.93
N SER A 58 24.64 15.97 -5.92
CA SER A 58 25.78 15.14 -5.52
C SER A 58 25.63 14.67 -4.06
N GLU A 59 25.42 15.60 -3.12
CA GLU A 59 25.20 15.28 -1.69
C GLU A 59 24.02 14.31 -1.48
N THR A 60 22.94 14.49 -2.22
CA THR A 60 21.73 13.65 -2.12
C THR A 60 21.91 12.30 -2.79
N GLY A 61 22.66 12.27 -3.91
CA GLY A 61 23.07 11.05 -4.58
C GLY A 61 23.92 10.15 -3.69
N ASP A 62 24.85 10.72 -2.93
CA ASP A 62 25.67 9.98 -1.96
C ASP A 62 24.85 9.44 -0.78
N LEU A 63 23.79 10.14 -0.36
CA LEU A 63 22.86 9.66 0.67
C LEU A 63 22.03 8.47 0.15
N LEU A 64 21.47 8.60 -1.06
CA LEU A 64 20.75 7.50 -1.72
C LEU A 64 21.65 6.30 -1.98
N GLY A 65 22.88 6.53 -2.44
CA GLY A 65 23.86 5.49 -2.66
C GLY A 65 24.19 4.73 -1.36
N ARG A 66 24.28 5.41 -0.22
CA ARG A 66 24.49 4.74 1.07
C ARG A 66 23.34 3.80 1.46
N LEU A 67 22.10 4.23 1.25
CA LEU A 67 20.92 3.38 1.51
C LEU A 67 20.89 2.17 0.58
N ASN A 68 21.10 2.38 -0.73
CA ASN A 68 21.15 1.30 -1.71
C ASN A 68 22.31 0.33 -1.45
N LEU A 69 23.45 0.82 -0.97
CA LEU A 69 24.55 -0.06 -0.57
C LEU A 69 24.17 -0.95 0.62
N GLN A 70 23.48 -0.40 1.63
CA GLN A 70 23.00 -1.19 2.77
C GLN A 70 21.98 -2.25 2.34
N GLU A 71 21.08 -1.90 1.42
CA GLU A 71 20.12 -2.83 0.82
C GLU A 71 20.83 -3.94 0.05
N ALA A 72 21.82 -3.59 -0.78
CA ALA A 72 22.64 -4.56 -1.49
C ALA A 72 23.36 -5.52 -0.55
N GLU A 73 23.99 -5.02 0.52
CA GLU A 73 24.66 -5.85 1.51
C GLU A 73 23.69 -6.79 2.24
N PHE A 74 22.47 -6.33 2.50
CA PHE A 74 21.43 -7.17 3.10
C PHE A 74 20.96 -8.25 2.12
N ALA A 75 20.66 -7.90 0.87
CA ALA A 75 20.26 -8.84 -0.18
C ALA A 75 21.33 -9.92 -0.42
N LEU A 76 22.62 -9.52 -0.46
CA LEU A 76 23.74 -10.45 -0.54
C LEU A 76 23.81 -11.44 0.62
N LYS A 77 23.49 -11.01 1.86
CA LYS A 77 23.43 -11.92 3.02
C LYS A 77 22.32 -12.94 2.90
N GLN A 78 21.21 -12.58 2.26
CA GLN A 78 20.08 -13.48 2.00
C GLN A 78 20.25 -14.35 0.76
N GLY A 79 21.32 -14.13 -0.02
CA GLY A 79 21.57 -14.84 -1.27
C GLY A 79 20.75 -14.32 -2.48
N ASP A 80 20.08 -13.18 -2.33
CA ASP A 80 19.34 -12.53 -3.42
C ASP A 80 20.30 -11.66 -4.25
N LEU A 81 20.88 -12.29 -5.28
CA LEU A 81 21.89 -11.67 -6.13
C LEU A 81 21.32 -10.63 -7.10
N HIS A 82 20.07 -10.81 -7.53
CA HIS A 82 19.39 -9.90 -8.45
C HIS A 82 19.15 -8.55 -7.77
N ARG A 83 18.46 -8.56 -6.62
CA ARG A 83 18.18 -7.34 -5.86
C ARG A 83 19.46 -6.64 -5.40
N ALA A 84 20.48 -7.43 -5.06
CA ALA A 84 21.80 -6.88 -4.78
C ALA A 84 22.39 -6.15 -5.99
N GLY A 85 22.31 -6.75 -7.20
CA GLY A 85 22.78 -6.15 -8.44
C GLY A 85 22.07 -4.84 -8.80
N GLU A 86 20.74 -4.81 -8.69
CA GLU A 86 19.94 -3.59 -8.92
C GLU A 86 20.33 -2.46 -7.96
N SER A 87 20.39 -2.78 -6.67
CA SER A 87 20.77 -1.82 -5.63
C SER A 87 22.19 -1.28 -5.86
N LEU A 88 23.16 -2.15 -6.19
CA LEU A 88 24.54 -1.75 -6.50
C LEU A 88 24.64 -0.88 -7.75
N SER A 89 23.83 -1.17 -8.77
CA SER A 89 23.76 -0.36 -9.99
C SER A 89 23.28 1.06 -9.68
N LEU A 90 22.27 1.21 -8.82
CA LEU A 90 21.81 2.51 -8.34
C LEU A 90 22.90 3.26 -7.55
N VAL A 91 23.72 2.57 -6.74
CA VAL A 91 24.87 3.22 -6.09
C VAL A 91 25.84 3.78 -7.13
N LEU A 92 26.17 2.99 -8.15
CA LEU A 92 27.11 3.38 -9.22
C LEU A 92 26.55 4.46 -10.15
N GLU A 93 25.24 4.60 -10.24
CA GLU A 93 24.58 5.67 -10.98
C GLU A 93 24.50 6.97 -10.18
N LEU A 94 24.09 6.89 -8.91
CA LEU A 94 23.65 8.04 -8.13
C LEU A 94 24.76 8.69 -7.31
N ALA A 95 25.71 7.91 -6.78
CA ALA A 95 26.75 8.42 -5.90
C ALA A 95 27.91 9.04 -6.66
N GLU A 96 28.46 10.13 -6.15
CA GLU A 96 29.75 10.70 -6.59
C GLU A 96 30.88 10.38 -5.60
N ASP A 97 30.54 10.04 -4.35
CA ASP A 97 31.50 9.61 -3.34
C ASP A 97 32.31 8.39 -3.79
N LYS A 98 33.63 8.57 -3.85
CA LYS A 98 34.53 7.57 -4.42
C LYS A 98 34.55 6.27 -3.62
N GLU A 99 34.56 6.36 -2.29
CA GLU A 99 34.64 5.17 -1.43
C GLU A 99 33.38 4.30 -1.57
N LEU A 100 32.22 4.96 -1.60
CA LEU A 100 30.92 4.33 -1.81
C LEU A 100 30.84 3.62 -3.18
N ARG A 101 31.29 4.30 -4.25
CA ARG A 101 31.35 3.72 -5.60
C ARG A 101 32.33 2.56 -5.69
N ASP A 102 33.53 2.70 -5.13
CA ASP A 102 34.57 1.65 -5.15
C ASP A 102 34.05 0.40 -4.42
N LYS A 103 33.40 0.58 -3.27
CA LYS A 103 32.80 -0.52 -2.50
C LYS A 103 31.67 -1.19 -3.27
N ALA A 104 30.78 -0.42 -3.91
CA ALA A 104 29.70 -0.97 -4.73
C ALA A 104 30.25 -1.75 -5.93
N ALA A 105 31.28 -1.23 -6.62
CA ALA A 105 31.92 -1.91 -7.74
C ALA A 105 32.52 -3.27 -7.34
N VAL A 106 33.20 -3.33 -6.18
CA VAL A 106 33.75 -4.60 -5.67
C VAL A 106 32.65 -5.62 -5.38
N LEU A 107 31.52 -5.20 -4.81
CA LEU A 107 30.38 -6.09 -4.56
C LEU A 107 29.70 -6.52 -5.87
N MET A 108 29.60 -5.62 -6.85
CA MET A 108 29.01 -5.90 -8.16
C MET A 108 29.79 -6.99 -8.89
N MET A 109 31.13 -6.93 -8.85
CA MET A 109 31.98 -8.00 -9.38
C MET A 109 31.74 -9.36 -8.71
N ARG A 110 31.26 -9.41 -7.46
CA ARG A 110 30.91 -10.67 -6.78
C ARG A 110 29.57 -11.22 -7.25
N VAL A 111 28.60 -10.34 -7.52
CA VAL A 111 27.30 -10.69 -8.11
C VAL A 111 27.50 -11.26 -9.52
N GLU A 112 28.33 -10.60 -10.34
CA GLU A 112 28.60 -10.98 -11.74
C GLU A 112 29.44 -12.26 -11.90
N ARG A 113 30.23 -12.66 -10.89
CA ARG A 113 31.15 -13.81 -10.97
C ARG A 113 30.50 -15.18 -10.70
N VAL A 114 29.20 -15.23 -10.40
CA VAL A 114 28.48 -16.51 -10.27
C VAL A 114 28.13 -17.02 -11.67
N PRO A 115 28.61 -18.20 -12.12
CA PRO A 115 28.31 -18.68 -13.47
C PRO A 115 26.81 -18.90 -13.62
N ALA A 116 26.26 -18.38 -14.71
CA ALA A 116 24.85 -18.41 -15.08
C ALA A 116 24.20 -19.78 -14.81
N ARG A 117 23.43 -19.87 -13.72
CA ARG A 117 22.41 -20.89 -13.56
C ARG A 117 21.09 -20.23 -13.93
N GLN A 118 20.80 -20.30 -15.23
CA GLN A 118 19.54 -19.92 -15.90
C GLN A 118 19.03 -18.52 -15.54
N GLU A 119 19.54 -17.54 -16.29
CA GLU A 119 18.94 -16.22 -16.43
C GLU A 119 17.49 -16.34 -16.93
N ARG A 120 16.54 -15.77 -16.17
CA ARG A 120 15.28 -15.24 -16.70
C ARG A 120 15.45 -13.72 -16.84
N PRO A 121 14.89 -13.08 -17.88
CA PRO A 121 15.30 -11.74 -18.27
C PRO A 121 14.75 -10.64 -17.33
N GLU A 122 15.66 -9.79 -16.85
CA GLU A 122 15.42 -8.51 -16.17
C GLU A 122 14.76 -7.47 -17.10
N LYS A 123 13.82 -6.67 -16.56
CA LYS A 123 13.22 -5.51 -17.22
C LYS A 123 13.65 -4.21 -16.54
N ASN A 124 14.13 -3.30 -17.38
CA ASN A 124 14.49 -1.91 -17.07
C ASN A 124 13.37 -1.12 -16.39
N HIS A 125 13.75 -0.29 -15.42
CA HIS A 125 12.98 0.83 -14.89
C HIS A 125 12.87 1.97 -15.91
N VAL A 126 11.66 2.53 -16.09
CA VAL A 126 11.47 3.90 -16.60
C VAL A 126 10.34 4.60 -15.81
N HIS A 127 10.60 5.85 -15.43
CA HIS A 127 9.72 6.73 -14.65
C HIS A 127 8.55 7.35 -15.46
N HIS A 128 7.37 7.37 -14.79
CA HIS A 128 6.20 8.29 -14.80
C HIS A 128 5.86 9.26 -15.96
N ALA A 129 4.56 9.38 -16.29
CA ALA A 129 3.67 10.49 -15.86
C ALA A 129 2.25 10.51 -16.53
N GLY A 130 1.20 10.83 -15.74
CA GLY A 130 0.16 11.81 -16.11
C GLY A 130 -1.14 11.42 -16.84
N CYS A 131 -2.22 11.22 -16.07
CA CYS A 131 -3.63 11.66 -16.24
C CYS A 131 -4.28 11.87 -17.64
N ALA A 132 -5.39 11.18 -17.93
CA ALA A 132 -6.74 11.75 -18.18
C ALA A 132 -7.71 10.66 -18.70
N GLY A 133 -8.92 10.61 -18.15
CA GLY A 133 -9.96 9.65 -18.54
C GLY A 133 -10.77 10.06 -19.77
N CYS A 134 -11.41 9.07 -20.42
CA CYS A 134 -12.81 9.03 -20.84
C CYS A 134 -13.12 7.74 -21.62
N ALA A 135 -14.35 7.25 -21.49
CA ALA A 135 -14.87 5.93 -21.88
C ALA A 135 -14.84 5.60 -23.40
N PRO A 136 -14.95 4.32 -23.82
CA PRO A 136 -15.01 3.95 -25.23
C PRO A 136 -16.45 3.71 -25.74
N ALA A 137 -16.64 3.98 -27.02
CA ALA A 137 -17.65 3.33 -27.86
C ALA A 137 -17.05 3.07 -29.26
N PRO A 138 -17.53 2.07 -30.02
CA PRO A 138 -16.67 1.17 -30.77
C PRO A 138 -16.57 1.50 -32.27
N GLY A 139 -15.43 1.15 -32.86
CA GLY A 139 -15.22 1.22 -34.30
C GLY A 139 -13.99 0.41 -34.70
N GLN A 140 -14.21 -0.59 -35.54
CA GLN A 140 -13.24 -1.59 -36.03
C GLN A 140 -12.12 -0.97 -36.86
N ALA A 141 -10.89 -1.48 -36.72
CA ALA A 141 -10.01 -1.84 -37.84
C ALA A 141 -8.75 -2.54 -37.32
N GLU A 142 -8.44 -3.67 -37.93
CA GLU A 142 -7.29 -4.54 -37.70
C GLU A 142 -5.96 -3.86 -38.11
N SER A 143 -4.89 -4.05 -37.32
CA SER A 143 -3.52 -4.21 -37.82
C SER A 143 -2.50 -4.35 -36.69
N GLN A 144 -1.83 -5.51 -36.71
CA GLN A 144 -0.46 -5.79 -36.25
C GLN A 144 -0.21 -5.84 -34.73
N GLY A 145 0.24 -7.02 -34.30
CA GLY A 145 0.48 -7.37 -32.91
C GLY A 145 1.51 -6.48 -32.24
N GLY A 146 1.05 -5.71 -31.26
CA GLY A 146 1.84 -5.22 -30.15
C GLY A 146 1.61 -6.13 -28.95
N GLU A 147 2.68 -6.74 -28.46
CA GLU A 147 2.64 -7.54 -27.24
C GLU A 147 2.43 -6.62 -26.02
N ASN A 148 1.14 -6.45 -25.69
CA ASN A 148 0.57 -6.27 -24.35
C ASN A 148 1.53 -5.74 -23.26
N GLU A 149 1.48 -4.44 -23.00
CA GLU A 149 2.05 -3.79 -21.81
C GLU A 149 1.25 -4.17 -20.54
N GLY A 150 1.28 -5.46 -20.19
CA GLY A 150 0.86 -5.96 -18.88
C GLY A 150 2.05 -5.97 -17.92
N LEU A 151 1.83 -5.50 -16.69
CA LEU A 151 2.73 -5.79 -15.57
C LEU A 151 2.96 -7.31 -15.49
N ALA A 152 4.20 -7.74 -15.19
CA ALA A 152 4.48 -9.16 -14.98
C ALA A 152 3.60 -9.70 -13.84
N ALA A 153 3.23 -10.98 -13.89
CA ALA A 153 2.33 -11.57 -12.90
C ALA A 153 2.82 -11.34 -11.45
N ASP A 154 4.12 -11.45 -11.23
CA ASP A 154 4.74 -11.24 -9.92
C ASP A 154 4.59 -9.78 -9.45
N ASP A 155 4.82 -8.79 -10.33
CA ASP A 155 4.63 -7.37 -10.01
C ASP A 155 3.16 -7.05 -9.69
N ARG A 156 2.23 -7.67 -10.42
CA ARG A 156 0.79 -7.51 -10.18
C ARG A 156 0.38 -8.08 -8.84
N PHE A 157 0.91 -9.26 -8.49
CA PHE A 157 0.65 -9.87 -7.20
C PHE A 157 1.21 -9.00 -6.07
N LEU A 158 2.46 -8.58 -6.17
CA LEU A 158 3.11 -7.70 -5.18
C LEU A 158 2.37 -6.37 -5.02
N PHE A 159 1.95 -5.76 -6.13
CA PHE A 159 1.17 -4.52 -6.09
C PHE A 159 -0.16 -4.69 -5.35
N LEU A 160 -0.88 -5.79 -5.59
CA LEU A 160 -2.16 -6.04 -4.92
C LEU A 160 -1.96 -6.23 -3.41
N ILE A 161 -0.97 -7.03 -3.00
CA ILE A 161 -0.78 -7.35 -1.58
C ILE A 161 -0.19 -6.19 -0.78
N GLN A 162 0.46 -5.21 -1.42
CA GLN A 162 0.96 -3.99 -0.74
C GLN A 162 -0.17 -3.10 -0.18
N THR A 163 -1.41 -3.33 -0.61
CA THR A 163 -2.58 -2.63 -0.05
C THR A 163 -3.07 -3.24 1.27
N LEU A 164 -2.56 -4.43 1.62
CA LEU A 164 -2.88 -5.09 2.89
C LEU A 164 -2.11 -4.43 4.04
N PRO A 165 -2.69 -4.35 5.24
CA PRO A 165 -1.99 -3.82 6.40
C PRO A 165 -0.88 -4.76 6.87
N ASP A 166 0.18 -4.19 7.45
CA ASP A 166 1.27 -4.95 8.02
C ASP A 166 0.79 -5.89 9.15
N PRO A 167 1.35 -7.11 9.27
CA PRO A 167 2.47 -7.67 8.51
C PRO A 167 2.05 -8.50 7.28
N LEU A 168 0.81 -8.37 6.80
CA LEU A 168 0.24 -9.28 5.81
C LEU A 168 0.97 -9.29 4.45
N PRO A 169 1.44 -8.16 3.87
CA PRO A 169 2.14 -8.20 2.58
C PRO A 169 3.31 -9.18 2.57
N GLY A 170 4.13 -9.20 3.64
CA GLY A 170 5.24 -10.13 3.78
C GLY A 170 4.79 -11.59 3.90
N ARG A 171 3.71 -11.84 4.65
CA ARG A 171 3.16 -13.20 4.79
C ARG A 171 2.59 -13.71 3.46
N TYR A 172 1.87 -12.88 2.71
CA TYR A 172 1.35 -13.22 1.39
C TYR A 172 2.47 -13.48 0.38
N ALA A 173 3.52 -12.64 0.36
CA ALA A 173 4.68 -12.85 -0.49
C ALA A 173 5.38 -14.18 -0.21
N SER A 174 5.38 -14.64 1.05
CA SER A 174 5.99 -15.93 1.44
C SER A 174 5.22 -17.18 0.99
N MET A 175 4.00 -17.03 0.47
CA MET A 175 3.17 -18.16 0.01
C MET A 175 3.64 -18.78 -1.32
N GLY A 176 4.51 -18.10 -2.05
CA GLY A 176 5.15 -18.61 -3.26
C GLY A 176 4.32 -18.49 -4.55
N GLU A 177 4.94 -18.90 -5.67
CA GLU A 177 4.42 -18.66 -7.03
C GLU A 177 3.06 -19.32 -7.29
N LYS A 178 2.82 -20.54 -6.77
CA LYS A 178 1.52 -21.23 -6.91
C LYS A 178 0.39 -20.41 -6.30
N PHE A 179 0.63 -19.82 -5.13
CA PHE A 179 -0.34 -18.98 -4.45
C PHE A 179 -0.57 -17.67 -5.21
N ALA A 180 0.50 -17.00 -5.63
CA ALA A 180 0.42 -15.77 -6.42
C ALA A 180 -0.43 -15.96 -7.69
N ARG A 181 -0.24 -17.07 -8.42
CA ARG A 181 -1.05 -17.43 -9.59
C ARG A 181 -2.52 -17.62 -9.26
N ALA A 182 -2.83 -18.32 -8.17
CA ALA A 182 -4.21 -18.52 -7.71
C ALA A 182 -4.88 -17.19 -7.30
N TYR A 183 -4.13 -16.35 -6.58
CA TYR A 183 -4.57 -15.03 -6.14
C TYR A 183 -4.88 -14.09 -7.31
N LEU A 184 -4.02 -14.04 -8.32
CA LEU A 184 -4.27 -13.24 -9.52
C LEU A 184 -5.48 -13.75 -10.30
N ALA A 185 -5.60 -15.06 -10.50
CA ALA A 185 -6.76 -15.64 -11.18
C ALA A 185 -8.07 -15.26 -10.45
N ALA A 186 -8.08 -15.34 -9.12
CA ALA A 186 -9.21 -14.92 -8.28
C ALA A 186 -9.53 -13.42 -8.41
N HIS A 187 -8.51 -12.55 -8.45
CA HIS A 187 -8.68 -11.09 -8.54
C HIS A 187 -9.07 -10.61 -9.95
N GLU A 188 -8.72 -11.35 -10.99
CA GLU A 188 -9.10 -11.09 -12.38
C GLU A 188 -10.53 -11.56 -12.72
N GLY A 189 -11.23 -12.19 -11.76
CA GLY A 189 -12.58 -12.71 -11.94
C GLY A 189 -12.62 -14.13 -12.49
N ASN A 190 -11.49 -14.80 -12.68
CA ASN A 190 -11.43 -16.23 -12.99
C ASN A 190 -11.52 -17.06 -11.70
N THR A 191 -12.67 -16.95 -11.04
CA THR A 191 -12.89 -17.47 -9.69
C THR A 191 -12.81 -18.99 -9.60
N GLU A 192 -13.20 -19.69 -10.67
CA GLU A 192 -13.16 -21.14 -10.78
C GLU A 192 -11.71 -21.64 -10.82
N LEU A 193 -10.86 -21.02 -11.64
CA LEU A 193 -9.44 -21.35 -11.70
C LEU A 193 -8.73 -21.01 -10.39
N GLY A 194 -8.99 -19.83 -9.82
CA GLY A 194 -8.44 -19.44 -8.52
C GLY A 194 -8.78 -20.44 -7.43
N MET A 195 -10.06 -20.81 -7.32
CA MET A 195 -10.54 -21.81 -6.36
C MET A 195 -9.95 -23.20 -6.61
N GLN A 196 -9.80 -23.63 -7.87
CA GLN A 196 -9.14 -24.90 -8.19
C GLN A 196 -7.68 -24.90 -7.69
N LEU A 197 -6.91 -23.87 -8.03
CA LEU A 197 -5.51 -23.75 -7.63
C LEU A 197 -5.34 -23.64 -6.12
N TYR A 198 -6.29 -23.01 -5.42
CA TYR A 198 -6.30 -22.99 -3.96
C TYR A 198 -6.57 -24.38 -3.36
N ARG A 199 -7.50 -25.16 -3.92
CA ARG A 199 -7.75 -26.54 -3.45
C ARG A 199 -6.56 -27.47 -3.64
N GLU A 200 -5.83 -27.32 -4.75
CA GLU A 200 -4.60 -28.06 -5.00
C GLU A 200 -3.55 -27.75 -3.92
N GLN A 201 -3.38 -26.48 -3.57
CA GLN A 201 -2.46 -26.07 -2.50
C GLN A 201 -2.94 -26.51 -1.12
N LEU A 202 -4.24 -26.46 -0.86
CA LEU A 202 -4.82 -26.89 0.41
C LEU A 202 -4.56 -28.38 0.69
N ALA A 203 -4.52 -29.20 -0.36
CA ALA A 203 -4.16 -30.62 -0.26
C ALA A 203 -2.68 -30.85 0.10
N GLU A 204 -1.81 -29.89 -0.20
CA GLU A 204 -0.38 -29.93 0.17
C GLU A 204 -0.19 -29.43 1.62
N GLN A 205 -0.77 -28.27 1.96
CA GLN A 205 -0.63 -27.66 3.27
C GLN A 205 -1.80 -26.71 3.58
N GLU A 206 -2.35 -26.81 4.79
CA GLU A 206 -3.29 -25.81 5.30
C GLU A 206 -2.55 -24.55 5.78
N ASN A 207 -3.10 -23.38 5.46
CA ASN A 207 -2.58 -22.09 5.86
C ASN A 207 -3.74 -21.11 6.06
N ASP A 208 -3.65 -20.22 7.07
CA ASP A 208 -4.70 -19.27 7.39
C ASP A 208 -4.98 -18.26 6.25
N ILE A 209 -3.95 -17.84 5.51
CA ILE A 209 -4.09 -16.95 4.35
C ILE A 209 -4.82 -17.67 3.20
N LEU A 210 -4.43 -18.92 2.92
CA LEU A 210 -5.07 -19.71 1.87
C LEU A 210 -6.56 -19.92 2.15
N LEU A 211 -6.89 -20.30 3.39
CA LEU A 211 -8.27 -20.49 3.82
C LEU A 211 -9.05 -19.19 3.82
N TYR A 212 -8.44 -18.07 4.20
CA TYR A 212 -9.07 -16.75 4.08
C TYR A 212 -9.42 -16.41 2.63
N GLU A 213 -8.50 -16.55 1.67
CA GLU A 213 -8.78 -16.25 0.26
C GLU A 213 -9.87 -17.15 -0.32
N MET A 214 -9.88 -18.45 0.05
CA MET A 214 -10.96 -19.36 -0.32
C MET A 214 -12.31 -18.91 0.28
N ALA A 215 -12.31 -18.43 1.52
CA ALA A 215 -13.51 -17.91 2.15
C ALA A 215 -14.05 -16.65 1.45
N ILE A 216 -13.18 -15.73 1.03
CA ILE A 216 -13.57 -14.52 0.30
C ILE A 216 -14.18 -14.89 -1.06
N LEU A 217 -13.62 -15.87 -1.77
CA LEU A 217 -14.20 -16.37 -3.00
C LEU A 217 -15.59 -16.98 -2.78
N ASP A 218 -15.75 -17.82 -1.77
CA ASP A 218 -17.06 -18.41 -1.46
C ASP A 218 -18.09 -17.38 -0.99
N TYR A 219 -17.66 -16.40 -0.21
CA TYR A 219 -18.50 -15.28 0.20
C TYR A 219 -19.03 -14.49 -1.02
N ARG A 220 -18.15 -14.12 -1.96
CA ARG A 220 -18.51 -13.40 -3.19
C ARG A 220 -19.46 -14.21 -4.09
N ASN A 221 -19.40 -15.53 -4.01
CA ASN A 221 -20.26 -16.45 -4.75
C ASN A 221 -21.56 -16.82 -3.99
N GLY A 222 -21.81 -16.22 -2.81
CA GLY A 222 -23.01 -16.46 -2.00
C GLY A 222 -22.97 -17.76 -1.19
N HIS A 223 -21.85 -18.49 -1.17
CA HIS A 223 -21.66 -19.70 -0.36
C HIS A 223 -21.30 -19.36 1.10
N LEU A 224 -22.17 -18.60 1.76
CA LEU A 224 -21.91 -18.00 3.08
C LEU A 224 -21.53 -19.03 4.16
N ASP A 225 -22.14 -20.21 4.17
CA ASP A 225 -21.82 -21.25 5.15
C ASP A 225 -20.44 -21.86 4.94
N GLN A 226 -19.99 -21.97 3.68
CA GLN A 226 -18.67 -22.49 3.37
C GLN A 226 -17.59 -21.45 3.67
N ALA A 227 -17.87 -20.17 3.39
CA ALA A 227 -17.03 -19.06 3.81
C ALA A 227 -16.84 -19.03 5.34
N GLU A 228 -17.92 -19.22 6.11
CA GLU A 228 -17.83 -19.30 7.58
C GLU A 228 -16.90 -20.41 8.04
N ARG A 229 -17.02 -21.61 7.46
CA ARG A 229 -16.20 -22.77 7.80
C ARG A 229 -14.72 -22.51 7.52
N PHE A 230 -14.40 -21.91 6.37
CA PHE A 230 -13.02 -21.59 6.03
C PHE A 230 -12.42 -20.53 6.94
N LEU A 231 -13.17 -19.47 7.26
CA LEU A 231 -12.70 -18.43 8.19
C LEU A 231 -12.47 -18.98 9.61
N LEU A 232 -13.39 -19.81 10.13
CA LEU A 232 -13.20 -20.44 11.43
C LEU A 232 -11.99 -21.37 11.44
N ARG A 233 -11.81 -22.17 10.38
CA ARG A 233 -10.63 -23.03 10.25
C ARG A 233 -9.33 -22.22 10.15
N ALA A 234 -9.34 -21.08 9.46
CA ALA A 234 -8.20 -20.18 9.39
C ALA A 234 -7.83 -19.62 10.76
N LEU A 235 -8.83 -19.25 11.58
CA LEU A 235 -8.62 -18.79 12.96
C LEU A 235 -8.13 -19.90 13.90
N ASP A 236 -8.51 -21.16 13.66
CA ASP A 236 -7.93 -22.30 14.40
C ASP A 236 -6.42 -22.46 14.12
N LEU A 237 -5.97 -22.13 12.91
CA LEU A 237 -4.55 -22.17 12.54
C LEU A 237 -3.79 -20.93 13.02
N ASN A 238 -4.42 -19.76 12.93
CA ASN A 238 -3.87 -18.49 13.37
C ASN A 238 -4.94 -17.58 13.95
N ALA A 239 -5.08 -17.62 15.29
CA ALA A 239 -6.04 -16.80 16.02
C ALA A 239 -5.78 -15.28 15.93
N GLN A 240 -4.61 -14.87 15.44
CA GLN A 240 -4.22 -13.46 15.27
C GLN A 240 -4.39 -12.97 13.82
N ASN A 241 -4.99 -13.76 12.92
CA ASN A 241 -5.26 -13.31 11.57
C ASN A 241 -6.40 -12.26 11.56
N GLU A 242 -6.03 -11.00 11.45
CA GLU A 242 -6.94 -9.84 11.50
C GLU A 242 -7.98 -9.86 10.37
N LEU A 243 -7.59 -10.30 9.17
CA LEU A 243 -8.49 -10.42 8.02
C LEU A 243 -9.59 -11.45 8.28
N CYS A 244 -9.25 -12.57 8.94
CA CYS A 244 -10.24 -13.61 9.26
C CYS A 244 -11.27 -13.13 10.29
N HIS A 245 -10.84 -12.40 11.31
CA HIS A 245 -11.78 -11.79 12.28
C HIS A 245 -12.72 -10.80 11.59
N LEU A 246 -12.18 -9.92 10.74
CA LEU A 246 -12.98 -8.97 9.97
C LEU A 246 -14.00 -9.69 9.06
N GLY A 247 -13.56 -10.74 8.35
CA GLY A 247 -14.41 -11.56 7.51
C GLY A 247 -15.55 -12.23 8.27
N ILE A 248 -15.28 -12.79 9.46
CA ILE A 248 -16.32 -13.38 10.32
C ILE A 248 -17.33 -12.33 10.77
N VAL A 249 -16.86 -11.15 11.21
CA VAL A 249 -17.76 -10.07 11.63
C VAL A 249 -18.70 -9.67 10.49
N GLN A 250 -18.17 -9.46 9.29
CA GLN A 250 -18.97 -9.10 8.11
C GLN A 250 -20.00 -10.18 7.79
N LEU A 251 -19.57 -11.45 7.80
CA LEU A 251 -20.43 -12.59 7.52
C LEU A 251 -21.55 -12.74 8.56
N LEU A 252 -21.24 -12.55 9.84
CA LEU A 252 -22.23 -12.60 10.92
C LEU A 252 -23.28 -11.50 10.77
N ILE A 253 -22.88 -10.28 10.41
CA ILE A 253 -23.81 -9.17 10.16
C ILE A 253 -24.74 -9.53 9.00
N GLU A 254 -24.19 -10.04 7.89
CA GLU A 254 -24.97 -10.38 6.70
C GLU A 254 -25.92 -11.56 6.90
N LYS A 255 -25.54 -12.53 7.73
CA LYS A 255 -26.42 -13.64 8.15
C LYS A 255 -27.48 -13.22 9.19
N GLY A 256 -27.57 -11.93 9.55
CA GLY A 256 -28.49 -11.42 10.58
C GLY A 256 -28.10 -11.83 12.00
N ARG A 257 -26.87 -12.31 12.21
CA ARG A 257 -26.30 -12.79 13.47
C ARG A 257 -25.41 -11.72 14.12
N ALA A 258 -25.80 -10.45 14.02
CA ALA A 258 -25.01 -9.31 14.50
C ALA A 258 -24.66 -9.38 16.00
N ALA A 259 -25.50 -10.02 16.82
CA ALA A 259 -25.22 -10.21 18.25
C ALA A 259 -23.95 -11.04 18.50
N GLU A 260 -23.65 -11.99 17.62
CA GLU A 260 -22.45 -12.84 17.70
C GLU A 260 -21.18 -12.09 17.26
N ALA A 261 -21.32 -11.00 16.51
CA ALA A 261 -20.20 -10.17 16.08
C ALA A 261 -19.61 -9.34 17.23
N VAL A 262 -20.42 -8.97 18.23
CA VAL A 262 -20.01 -8.15 19.39
C VAL A 262 -18.80 -8.73 20.14
N PRO A 263 -18.80 -10.00 20.61
CA PRO A 263 -17.63 -10.56 21.31
C PRO A 263 -16.41 -10.69 20.39
N ARG A 264 -16.58 -10.86 19.08
CA ARG A 264 -15.47 -10.88 18.11
C ARG A 264 -14.84 -9.52 17.94
N LEU A 265 -15.65 -8.47 17.80
CA LEU A 265 -15.19 -7.08 17.73
C LEU A 265 -14.47 -6.65 19.02
N ARG A 266 -15.00 -7.05 20.19
CA ARG A 266 -14.30 -6.79 21.47
C ARG A 266 -12.94 -7.49 21.52
N HIS A 267 -12.88 -8.77 21.11
CA HIS A 267 -11.62 -9.48 21.02
C HIS A 267 -10.61 -8.78 20.10
N MET A 268 -11.06 -8.30 18.93
CA MET A 268 -10.22 -7.54 18.01
C MET A 268 -9.64 -6.28 18.66
N ILE A 269 -10.47 -5.51 19.37
CA ILE A 269 -10.06 -4.30 20.09
C ILE A 269 -9.04 -4.64 21.18
N ASP A 270 -9.32 -5.65 22.01
CA ASP A 270 -8.49 -6.02 23.16
C ASP A 270 -7.10 -6.54 22.75
N HIS A 271 -6.97 -7.12 21.55
CA HIS A 271 -5.73 -7.70 21.04
C HIS A 271 -5.05 -6.84 19.98
N GLY A 272 -5.56 -5.64 19.69
CA GLY A 272 -4.98 -4.74 18.69
C GLY A 272 -5.16 -5.19 17.24
N LEU A 273 -6.11 -6.09 16.97
CA LEU A 273 -6.39 -6.64 15.64
C LEU A 273 -7.33 -5.72 14.87
N PHE A 274 -6.81 -4.90 13.95
CA PHE A 274 -7.57 -3.82 13.29
C PHE A 274 -8.42 -3.02 14.29
N SER A 275 -7.87 -2.69 15.45
CA SER A 275 -8.62 -2.15 16.60
C SER A 275 -9.44 -0.90 16.25
N GLU A 276 -8.86 0.01 15.47
CA GLU A 276 -9.54 1.22 14.99
C GLU A 276 -10.81 0.90 14.17
N GLN A 277 -10.70 -0.01 13.20
CA GLN A 277 -11.82 -0.46 12.39
C GLN A 277 -12.85 -1.22 13.24
N ALA A 278 -12.39 -2.06 14.17
CA ALA A 278 -13.25 -2.82 15.07
C ALA A 278 -14.07 -1.93 16.01
N ILE A 279 -13.51 -0.81 16.50
CA ILE A 279 -14.24 0.17 17.33
C ILE A 279 -15.41 0.76 16.54
N ILE A 280 -15.17 1.18 15.29
CA ILE A 280 -16.20 1.75 14.43
C ILE A 280 -17.30 0.72 14.13
N MET A 281 -16.91 -0.50 13.73
CA MET A 281 -17.86 -1.58 13.46
C MET A 281 -18.65 -1.99 14.70
N LEU A 282 -18.07 -1.93 15.90
CA LEU A 282 -18.78 -2.21 17.14
C LEU A 282 -19.87 -1.18 17.42
N GLY A 283 -19.59 0.11 17.16
CA GLY A 283 -20.61 1.16 17.18
C GLY A 283 -21.76 0.86 16.21
N ASP A 284 -21.44 0.53 14.95
CA ASP A 284 -22.42 0.21 13.91
C ASP A 284 -23.25 -1.04 14.26
N VAL A 285 -22.63 -2.08 14.82
CA VAL A 285 -23.31 -3.29 15.27
C VAL A 285 -24.26 -3.01 16.44
N TYR A 286 -23.88 -2.16 17.40
CA TYR A 286 -24.81 -1.78 18.47
C TYR A 286 -26.01 -1.00 17.93
N GLN A 287 -25.82 -0.12 16.95
CA GLN A 287 -26.94 0.55 16.28
C GLN A 287 -27.87 -0.48 15.60
N LEU A 288 -27.29 -1.44 14.86
CA LEU A 288 -28.04 -2.51 14.20
C LEU A 288 -28.85 -3.37 15.19
N LEU A 289 -28.34 -3.56 16.40
CA LEU A 289 -29.01 -4.28 17.49
C LEU A 289 -30.03 -3.41 18.26
N GLY A 290 -30.13 -2.12 17.95
CA GLY A 290 -30.98 -1.17 18.66
C GLY A 290 -30.45 -0.74 20.03
N ASP A 291 -29.19 -1.08 20.36
CA ASP A 291 -28.53 -0.68 21.61
C ASP A 291 -27.86 0.69 21.44
N GLU A 292 -28.69 1.73 21.28
CA GLU A 292 -28.22 3.10 21.05
C GLU A 292 -27.28 3.61 22.16
N ALA A 293 -27.52 3.19 23.40
CA ALA A 293 -26.70 3.59 24.54
C ALA A 293 -25.25 3.11 24.36
N LYS A 294 -25.05 1.82 24.06
CA LYS A 294 -23.70 1.28 23.81
C LYS A 294 -23.10 1.79 22.51
N ALA A 295 -23.91 2.02 21.48
CA ALA A 295 -23.42 2.64 20.24
C ALA A 295 -22.83 4.03 20.52
N MET A 296 -23.58 4.89 21.20
CA MET A 296 -23.12 6.22 21.58
C MET A 296 -21.89 6.17 22.49
N GLU A 297 -21.87 5.30 23.49
CA GLU A 297 -20.71 5.16 24.38
C GLU A 297 -19.46 4.78 23.59
N THR A 298 -19.54 3.71 22.79
CA THR A 298 -18.43 3.19 21.97
C THR A 298 -17.91 4.27 21.03
N LEU A 299 -18.79 4.90 20.25
CA LEU A 299 -18.39 5.93 19.30
C LEU A 299 -17.89 7.21 20.00
N SER A 300 -18.39 7.55 21.19
CA SER A 300 -17.92 8.71 21.94
C SER A 300 -16.48 8.53 22.41
N THR A 301 -16.13 7.33 22.87
CA THR A 301 -14.73 7.01 23.21
C THR A 301 -13.83 7.05 21.97
N ALA A 302 -14.35 6.67 20.80
CA ALA A 302 -13.62 6.68 19.54
C ALA A 302 -13.24 8.09 19.05
N LEU A 303 -13.93 9.15 19.51
CA LEU A 303 -13.56 10.55 19.19
C LEU A 303 -12.16 10.93 19.68
N ALA A 304 -11.64 10.23 20.70
CA ALA A 304 -10.28 10.45 21.20
C ALA A 304 -9.19 9.82 20.30
N VAL A 305 -9.57 8.94 19.36
CA VAL A 305 -8.65 8.24 18.47
C VAL A 305 -8.54 8.99 17.15
N LYS A 306 -7.40 9.64 16.91
CA LYS A 306 -7.20 10.54 15.76
C LYS A 306 -7.51 9.91 14.40
N GLY A 307 -7.18 8.63 14.20
CA GLY A 307 -7.40 7.90 12.94
C GLY A 307 -8.88 7.72 12.58
N ILE A 308 -9.76 7.63 13.58
CA ILE A 308 -11.18 7.29 13.39
C ILE A 308 -12.15 8.34 13.96
N ALA A 309 -11.66 9.44 14.54
CA ALA A 309 -12.51 10.46 15.16
C ALA A 309 -13.55 11.05 14.18
N LYS A 310 -13.17 11.22 12.90
CA LYS A 310 -14.11 11.65 11.86
C LYS A 310 -15.21 10.61 11.63
N ALA A 311 -14.83 9.35 11.42
CA ALA A 311 -15.79 8.25 11.18
C ALA A 311 -16.73 8.04 12.37
N ALA A 312 -16.22 8.19 13.60
CA ALA A 312 -17.00 8.13 14.82
C ALA A 312 -17.99 9.31 14.93
N ALA A 313 -17.56 10.53 14.62
CA ALA A 313 -18.43 11.70 14.61
C ALA A 313 -19.55 11.59 13.57
N GLU A 314 -19.26 11.09 12.36
CA GLU A 314 -20.26 10.84 11.31
C GLU A 314 -21.39 9.90 11.78
N ARG A 315 -21.07 8.92 12.63
CA ARG A 315 -22.05 7.97 13.20
C ARG A 315 -22.78 8.50 14.43
N LEU A 316 -22.14 9.33 15.25
CA LEU A 316 -22.73 9.91 16.45
C LEU A 316 -23.76 11.00 16.16
N ILE A 317 -23.48 11.86 15.18
CA ILE A 317 -24.34 13.00 14.85
C ILE A 317 -25.81 12.59 14.63
N PRO A 318 -26.16 11.61 13.77
CA PRO A 318 -27.55 11.21 13.59
C PRO A 318 -28.19 10.63 14.86
N LEU A 319 -27.44 9.93 15.71
CA LEU A 319 -27.95 9.43 16.99
C LEU A 319 -28.31 10.58 17.94
N LEU A 320 -27.43 11.57 18.04
CA LEU A 320 -27.64 12.77 18.87
C LEU A 320 -28.85 13.58 18.36
N GLU A 321 -28.99 13.72 17.05
CA GLU A 321 -30.14 14.39 16.44
C GLU A 321 -31.45 13.65 16.72
N GLY A 322 -31.45 12.32 16.60
CA GLY A 322 -32.60 11.47 16.96
C GLY A 322 -33.04 11.64 18.43
N GLN A 323 -32.10 11.94 19.32
CA GLN A 323 -32.36 12.22 20.74
C GLN A 323 -32.61 13.71 21.05
N ASN A 324 -32.80 14.57 20.04
CA ASN A 324 -32.92 16.02 20.16
C ASN A 324 -31.71 16.74 20.82
N ARG A 325 -30.53 16.11 20.85
CA ARG A 325 -29.27 16.67 21.38
C ARG A 325 -28.53 17.49 20.30
N ARG A 326 -29.24 18.49 19.76
CA ARG A 326 -28.80 19.25 18.56
C ARG A 326 -27.53 20.07 18.76
N GLU A 327 -27.29 20.58 19.97
CA GLU A 327 -26.10 21.37 20.27
C GLU A 327 -24.82 20.51 20.22
N GLU A 328 -24.89 19.29 20.76
CA GLU A 328 -23.78 18.33 20.73
C GLU A 328 -23.50 17.86 19.31
N ALA A 329 -24.56 17.55 18.55
CA ALA A 329 -24.43 17.20 17.12
C ALA A 329 -23.74 18.32 16.32
N ALA A 330 -24.17 19.58 16.51
CA ALA A 330 -23.55 20.73 15.84
C ALA A 330 -22.09 20.95 16.26
N TYR A 331 -21.77 20.72 17.54
CA TYR A 331 -20.39 20.76 18.05
C TYR A 331 -19.53 19.69 17.35
N LEU A 332 -19.99 18.44 17.28
CA LEU A 332 -19.25 17.36 16.61
C LEU A 332 -19.05 17.67 15.12
N ALA A 333 -20.11 18.10 14.43
CA ALA A 333 -20.01 18.49 13.01
C ALA A 333 -18.98 19.59 12.78
N LYS A 334 -18.94 20.60 13.66
CA LYS A 334 -17.97 21.70 13.57
C LYS A 334 -16.54 21.25 13.80
N ASN A 335 -16.30 20.34 14.74
CA ASN A 335 -14.94 20.03 15.21
C ASN A 335 -14.31 18.81 14.51
N PHE A 336 -15.11 17.88 14.02
CA PHE A 336 -14.61 16.63 13.42
C PHE A 336 -14.88 16.52 11.92
N LEU A 337 -15.85 17.27 11.39
CA LEU A 337 -16.23 17.18 9.97
C LEU A 337 -15.77 18.39 9.12
N LYS A 338 -15.27 19.47 9.74
CA LYS A 338 -14.73 20.63 9.01
C LYS A 338 -13.24 20.44 8.73
N GLY A 339 -12.92 19.98 7.52
CA GLY A 339 -11.54 19.94 7.00
C GLY A 339 -11.34 18.94 5.86
N CYS A 340 -11.60 19.39 4.63
CA CYS A 340 -10.93 19.07 3.35
C CYS A 340 -11.74 19.75 2.23
N CYS A 341 -11.56 21.07 2.06
CA CYS A 341 -11.85 21.76 0.81
C CYS A 341 -10.52 22.06 0.12
#